data_AF-A0A545URD3-F1
#
_entry.id   AF-A0A545URD3-F1
#
_cell.length_a   1.000
_cell.length_b   1.000
_cell.length_c   1.000
_cell.angle_alpha   90.00
_cell.angle_beta   90.00
_cell.angle_gamma   90.00
#
_symmetry.space_group_name_H-M   'P 1'
#
loop_
_entity.id
_entity.type
_entity.pdbx_description
1 polymer ?
#
loop_
_entity_poly.entity_id
_entity_poly.type
_entity_poly.pdbx_seq_one_letter_code
_entity_poly.pdbx_strand_id
1 'polypeptide(L)'
;MGAHEPARFLAPAFPPRSLRTVILSFIATCFFFSFYRLSRIPEAAYYPHYIYDHIANYFEPGIVNNTLYQNGTEAAVHPHWNFSEPCHGFPSTRDIMVVMKTGATESFDKMPTQLLTSLQCIPDFLLFSDLEQQIGKYHIYNVLDRVQDVLTSDRAEFRLYQAQLDCPISQKECTNDMPGGWDLDKYKFLNMVVRTWEMRPARKWYVFVEADTYVVWSNLVNWLNTQMDPTKDIYVGGVAFLNNMPFAHGGSGYAISGVLLERLVAHVKDIPPKRLNEMAINTCCGDALLADVIDNLAVSVLRASPMFNNEKPNTFPFSPHDWCQPLFTLHHVNSEEVSGVWQYEQTRTKTEPMQLRDLYHAFVAPNIVPRRPRWNNLAEQRCLAKPDDGDNVVEKHAHESPEACARVCLAEGLNLDTHAYEGLKTDDERDWYLHQRYRHQSSDPNKPSKERTCFSWRYRDGRCCTSDSFRLGYPVAAKKEPDATSGWFVDGINRWIHDHGQCPNGTEWVTPTCVGKWCPEELEKHRKQMDDDRKANEAMLKKFGPTPGHDDSKGDAGAGNTDALR
;
A
#
# COMPACT_ATOMS: atom_id res chain seq x y z
N MET A 1 -47.12 -54.42 -73.57
CA MET A 1 -47.44 -55.52 -72.64
C MET A 1 -47.06 -55.02 -71.25
N GLY A 2 -47.88 -54.88 -70.22
CA GLY A 2 -49.30 -55.09 -69.94
C GLY A 2 -49.58 -54.41 -68.58
N ALA A 3 -50.83 -54.04 -68.33
CA ALA A 3 -51.30 -53.25 -67.18
C ALA A 3 -51.57 -54.07 -65.89
N HIS A 4 -51.72 -53.36 -64.76
CA HIS A 4 -52.43 -53.60 -63.46
C HIS A 4 -52.98 -55.01 -63.13
N GLU A 5 -52.87 -55.54 -61.89
CA GLU A 5 -53.58 -55.13 -60.64
C GLU A 5 -52.95 -55.77 -59.36
N PRO A 6 -53.27 -55.28 -58.13
CA PRO A 6 -52.70 -55.74 -56.86
C PRO A 6 -53.59 -56.73 -56.08
N ALA A 7 -52.98 -57.66 -55.34
CA ALA A 7 -53.67 -58.56 -54.41
C ALA A 7 -53.51 -58.09 -52.94
N ARG A 8 -54.65 -58.01 -52.24
CA ARG A 8 -54.83 -57.62 -50.83
C ARG A 8 -54.31 -58.70 -49.87
N PHE A 9 -53.65 -58.30 -48.78
CA PHE A 9 -53.49 -59.13 -47.57
C PHE A 9 -54.33 -58.55 -46.42
N LEU A 10 -55.19 -59.39 -45.86
CA LEU A 10 -56.07 -59.10 -44.73
C LEU A 10 -55.28 -59.19 -43.41
N ALA A 11 -55.37 -58.17 -42.57
CA ALA A 11 -54.85 -58.22 -41.19
C ALA A 11 -55.83 -58.99 -40.28
N PRO A 12 -55.36 -59.81 -39.31
CA PRO A 12 -56.24 -60.54 -38.41
C PRO A 12 -56.87 -59.61 -37.38
N ALA A 13 -58.19 -59.74 -37.21
CA ALA A 13 -58.97 -59.02 -36.22
C ALA A 13 -58.67 -59.54 -34.80
N PHE A 14 -58.08 -58.70 -33.95
CA PHE A 14 -58.07 -58.92 -32.51
C PHE A 14 -59.43 -58.50 -31.91
N PRO A 15 -60.01 -59.26 -30.97
CA PRO A 15 -61.34 -58.99 -30.44
C PRO A 15 -61.35 -57.65 -29.67
N PRO A 16 -62.47 -56.91 -29.67
CA PRO A 16 -62.56 -55.63 -28.99
C PRO A 16 -62.45 -55.84 -27.48
N ARG A 17 -61.32 -55.46 -26.89
CA ARG A 17 -61.20 -55.36 -25.43
C ARG A 17 -62.12 -54.22 -24.98
N SER A 18 -63.05 -54.51 -24.07
CA SER A 18 -63.98 -53.49 -23.56
C SER A 18 -63.20 -52.28 -23.02
N LEU A 19 -63.71 -51.07 -23.23
CA LEU A 19 -63.08 -49.83 -22.76
C LEU A 19 -62.74 -49.88 -21.26
N ARG A 20 -63.54 -50.60 -20.46
CA ARG A 20 -63.29 -50.88 -19.05
C ARG A 20 -61.96 -51.59 -18.80
N THR A 21 -61.59 -52.57 -19.61
CA THR A 21 -60.37 -53.36 -19.44
C THR A 21 -59.11 -52.52 -19.73
N VAL A 22 -59.22 -51.60 -20.70
CA VAL A 22 -58.14 -50.66 -21.04
C VAL A 22 -57.95 -49.64 -19.92
N ILE A 23 -59.05 -49.06 -19.42
CA ILE A 23 -59.00 -48.10 -18.31
C ILE A 23 -58.43 -48.74 -17.04
N LEU A 24 -58.86 -49.95 -16.68
CA LEU A 24 -58.37 -50.66 -15.49
C LEU A 24 -56.89 -51.02 -15.60
N SER A 25 -56.42 -51.43 -16.78
CA SER A 25 -54.98 -51.71 -16.99
C SER A 25 -54.14 -50.44 -16.89
N PHE A 26 -54.64 -49.31 -17.43
CA PHE A 26 -53.96 -48.03 -17.33
C PHE A 26 -53.86 -47.55 -15.87
N ILE A 27 -54.97 -47.61 -15.12
CA ILE A 27 -55.02 -47.26 -13.69
C ILE A 27 -54.05 -48.14 -12.89
N ALA A 28 -54.08 -49.47 -13.09
CA ALA A 28 -53.17 -50.39 -12.41
C ALA A 28 -51.70 -50.09 -12.71
N THR A 29 -51.38 -49.73 -13.96
CA THR A 29 -50.01 -49.35 -14.36
C THR A 29 -49.58 -48.04 -13.68
N CYS A 30 -50.45 -47.03 -13.64
CA CYS A 30 -50.17 -45.76 -12.96
C CYS A 30 -49.93 -45.96 -11.46
N PHE A 31 -50.75 -46.78 -10.79
CA PHE A 31 -50.54 -47.10 -9.38
C PHE A 31 -49.26 -47.91 -9.17
N PHE A 32 -48.98 -48.90 -10.00
CA PHE A 32 -47.75 -49.70 -9.89
C PHE A 32 -46.50 -48.82 -10.02
N PHE A 33 -46.44 -47.92 -11.00
CA PHE A 33 -45.31 -46.99 -11.14
C PHE A 33 -45.22 -45.98 -10.00
N SER A 34 -46.35 -45.53 -9.46
CA SER A 34 -46.38 -44.62 -8.31
C SER A 34 -45.85 -45.31 -7.05
N PHE A 35 -46.33 -46.52 -6.75
CA PHE A 35 -45.87 -47.32 -5.62
C PHE A 35 -44.42 -47.79 -5.79
N TYR A 36 -43.99 -48.13 -7.01
CA TYR A 36 -42.60 -48.48 -7.30
C TYR A 36 -41.64 -47.29 -7.11
N ARG A 37 -42.07 -46.07 -7.46
CA ARG A 37 -41.29 -44.86 -7.16
C ARG A 37 -41.24 -44.60 -5.66
N LEU A 38 -42.36 -44.74 -4.94
CA LEU A 38 -42.41 -44.61 -3.48
C LEU A 38 -41.51 -45.65 -2.78
N SER A 39 -41.44 -46.89 -3.27
CA SER A 39 -40.55 -47.93 -2.73
C SER A 39 -39.07 -47.75 -3.08
N ARG A 40 -38.75 -46.84 -4.01
CA ARG A 40 -37.39 -46.48 -4.43
C ARG A 40 -36.92 -45.15 -3.83
N ILE A 41 -37.74 -44.48 -3.01
CA ILE A 41 -37.29 -43.32 -2.23
C ILE A 41 -36.25 -43.83 -1.24
N PRO A 42 -35.00 -43.31 -1.25
CA PRO A 42 -33.98 -43.69 -0.28
C PRO A 42 -34.54 -43.45 1.12
N GLU A 43 -34.28 -44.37 2.05
CA GLU A 43 -34.75 -44.34 3.43
C GLU A 43 -34.70 -42.92 4.00
N ALA A 44 -35.75 -42.53 4.74
CA ALA A 44 -35.84 -41.22 5.41
C ALA A 44 -34.65 -40.93 6.36
N ALA A 45 -33.76 -41.90 6.59
CA ALA A 45 -32.49 -41.74 7.30
C ALA A 45 -31.36 -41.06 6.48
N TYR A 46 -31.44 -41.02 5.14
CA TYR A 46 -30.43 -40.35 4.30
C TYR A 46 -30.62 -38.82 4.25
N TYR A 47 -31.87 -38.36 4.30
CA TYR A 47 -32.19 -36.93 4.24
C TYR A 47 -31.63 -36.13 5.43
N PRO A 48 -31.69 -36.60 6.69
CA PRO A 48 -31.09 -35.92 7.82
C PRO A 48 -29.60 -35.69 7.64
N HIS A 49 -28.82 -36.68 7.18
CA HIS A 49 -27.38 -36.54 6.94
C HIS A 49 -27.07 -35.67 5.73
N TYR A 50 -27.80 -35.81 4.63
CA TYR A 50 -27.64 -34.94 3.46
C TYR A 50 -27.98 -33.48 3.80
N ILE A 51 -29.06 -33.26 4.55
CA ILE A 51 -29.46 -31.94 5.06
C ILE A 51 -28.46 -31.42 6.10
N TYR A 52 -27.94 -32.26 7.00
CA TYR A 52 -26.91 -31.81 7.94
C TYR A 52 -25.64 -31.43 7.19
N ASP A 53 -25.09 -32.28 6.33
CA ASP A 53 -23.84 -31.98 5.63
C ASP A 53 -23.96 -30.80 4.64
N HIS A 54 -25.14 -30.56 4.05
CA HIS A 54 -25.34 -29.50 3.05
C HIS A 54 -26.02 -28.23 3.59
N ILE A 55 -26.76 -28.31 4.70
CA ILE A 55 -27.46 -27.17 5.34
C ILE A 55 -26.82 -26.78 6.68
N ALA A 56 -26.06 -27.64 7.39
CA ALA A 56 -25.35 -27.19 8.60
C ALA A 56 -24.33 -26.07 8.29
N ASN A 57 -23.74 -26.05 7.10
CA ASN A 57 -22.92 -24.92 6.61
C ASN A 57 -23.73 -23.61 6.47
N TYR A 58 -25.05 -23.68 6.30
CA TYR A 58 -25.94 -22.51 6.36
C TYR A 58 -26.36 -22.14 7.79
N PHE A 59 -26.19 -23.05 8.76
CA PHE A 59 -26.58 -22.89 10.16
C PHE A 59 -25.42 -22.61 11.13
N GLU A 60 -24.16 -22.61 10.69
CA GLU A 60 -23.04 -21.98 11.38
C GLU A 60 -22.79 -20.57 10.80
N PRO A 61 -23.61 -19.56 11.15
CA PRO A 61 -23.43 -18.21 10.63
C PRO A 61 -22.05 -17.67 11.03
N GLY A 62 -21.15 -17.59 10.05
CA GLY A 62 -19.86 -16.93 10.19
C GLY A 62 -18.65 -17.77 9.83
N ILE A 63 -18.72 -19.11 9.80
CA ILE A 63 -17.54 -19.92 9.42
C ILE A 63 -17.54 -20.18 7.91
N VAL A 64 -16.50 -19.69 7.23
CA VAL A 64 -16.31 -19.87 5.78
C VAL A 64 -14.94 -20.44 5.47
N ASN A 65 -14.77 -21.05 4.29
CA ASN A 65 -13.45 -21.47 3.84
C ASN A 65 -12.56 -20.25 3.62
N ASN A 66 -11.32 -20.34 4.12
CA ASN A 66 -10.35 -19.26 3.94
C ASN A 66 -9.81 -19.28 2.51
N THR A 67 -10.07 -18.23 1.74
CA THR A 67 -9.59 -18.11 0.36
C THR A 67 -8.08 -17.94 0.26
N LEU A 68 -7.39 -17.58 1.36
CA LEU A 68 -5.93 -17.54 1.42
C LEU A 68 -5.30 -18.88 1.79
N TYR A 69 -6.07 -19.90 2.17
CA TYR A 69 -5.53 -21.23 2.46
C TYR A 69 -5.33 -22.00 1.16
N GLN A 70 -4.13 -21.93 0.59
CA GLN A 70 -3.74 -22.51 -0.69
C GLN A 70 -2.33 -23.08 -0.62
N ASN A 71 -1.88 -23.75 -1.68
CA ASN A 71 -0.52 -24.30 -1.75
C ASN A 71 0.53 -23.20 -1.58
N GLY A 72 1.31 -23.28 -0.50
CA GLY A 72 2.36 -22.33 -0.14
C GLY A 72 2.00 -21.38 1.00
N THR A 73 0.72 -21.33 1.41
CA THR A 73 0.24 -20.43 2.47
C THR A 73 -0.42 -21.18 3.65
N GLU A 74 -0.47 -22.52 3.63
CA GLU A 74 -1.14 -23.33 4.64
C GLU A 74 -0.54 -23.17 6.05
N ALA A 75 0.75 -22.85 6.14
CA ALA A 75 1.41 -22.57 7.42
C ALA A 75 1.11 -21.17 7.95
N ALA A 76 0.68 -20.23 7.09
CA ALA A 76 0.51 -18.83 7.42
C ALA A 76 -0.91 -18.49 7.90
N VAL A 77 -1.92 -19.25 7.47
CA VAL A 77 -3.33 -18.98 7.78
C VAL A 77 -4.09 -20.26 8.16
N HIS A 78 -5.15 -20.11 8.94
CA HIS A 78 -6.08 -21.20 9.24
C HIS A 78 -6.98 -21.53 8.03
N PRO A 79 -7.38 -22.82 7.84
CA PRO A 79 -8.18 -23.24 6.67
C PRO A 79 -9.60 -22.69 6.65
N HIS A 80 -10.12 -22.30 7.81
CA HIS A 80 -11.44 -21.72 7.97
C HIS A 80 -11.32 -20.34 8.60
N TRP A 81 -12.21 -19.44 8.21
CA TRP A 81 -12.35 -18.10 8.75
C TRP A 81 -13.66 -18.01 9.52
N ASN A 82 -13.56 -17.78 10.83
CA ASN A 82 -14.72 -17.51 11.67
C ASN A 82 -14.98 -15.99 11.71
N PHE A 83 -16.07 -15.59 11.06
CA PHE A 83 -16.57 -14.23 10.95
C PHE A 83 -17.72 -13.91 11.93
N SER A 84 -17.99 -14.76 12.91
CA SER A 84 -19.05 -14.50 13.90
C SER A 84 -18.69 -13.36 14.86
N GLU A 85 -17.40 -13.14 15.14
CA GLU A 85 -16.89 -12.06 16.00
C GLU A 85 -15.71 -11.31 15.33
N PRO A 86 -15.95 -10.55 14.25
CA PRO A 86 -14.88 -9.98 13.42
C PRO A 86 -14.03 -8.89 14.11
N CYS A 87 -14.47 -8.43 15.28
CA CYS A 87 -13.78 -7.44 16.10
C CYS A 87 -13.15 -8.03 17.37
N HIS A 88 -13.22 -9.36 17.53
CA HIS A 88 -12.57 -10.03 18.64
C HIS A 88 -11.05 -9.79 18.57
N GLY A 89 -10.46 -9.30 19.67
CA GLY A 89 -9.04 -8.97 19.74
C GLY A 89 -8.62 -7.67 19.04
N PHE A 90 -9.55 -6.90 18.47
CA PHE A 90 -9.24 -5.60 17.88
C PHE A 90 -8.77 -4.62 18.97
N PRO A 91 -7.69 -3.84 18.75
CA PRO A 91 -7.14 -2.96 19.78
C PRO A 91 -8.07 -1.80 20.11
N SER A 92 -8.03 -1.33 21.36
CA SER A 92 -8.81 -0.16 21.77
C SER A 92 -8.29 1.13 21.13
N THR A 93 -9.17 1.84 20.42
CA THR A 93 -8.87 3.13 19.78
C THR A 93 -9.39 4.34 20.58
N ARG A 94 -9.77 4.18 21.86
CA ARG A 94 -10.43 5.24 22.66
C ARG A 94 -9.71 6.60 22.67
N ASP A 95 -8.37 6.57 22.69
CA ASP A 95 -7.53 7.76 22.78
C ASP A 95 -7.06 8.26 21.40
N ILE A 96 -7.51 7.61 20.32
CA ILE A 96 -7.08 7.84 18.94
C ILE A 96 -8.30 8.28 18.12
N MET A 97 -8.19 9.45 17.48
CA MET A 97 -9.14 9.86 16.45
C MET A 97 -8.69 9.34 15.09
N VAL A 98 -9.47 8.45 14.50
CA VAL A 98 -9.24 7.99 13.12
C VAL A 98 -9.96 8.91 12.14
N VAL A 99 -9.22 9.41 11.17
CA VAL A 99 -9.72 10.27 10.11
C VAL A 99 -9.41 9.64 8.77
N MET A 100 -10.44 9.28 8.02
CA MET A 100 -10.29 8.68 6.69
C MET A 100 -10.73 9.67 5.60
N LYS A 101 -9.83 9.97 4.67
CA LYS A 101 -10.05 10.88 3.54
C LYS A 101 -10.33 10.09 2.25
N THR A 102 -11.22 10.61 1.42
CA THR A 102 -11.45 10.13 0.05
C THR A 102 -11.71 11.31 -0.91
N GLY A 103 -11.91 11.03 -2.20
CA GLY A 103 -12.50 11.95 -3.17
C GLY A 103 -13.89 11.48 -3.58
N ALA A 104 -14.78 12.39 -3.95
CA ALA A 104 -16.17 12.01 -4.23
C ALA A 104 -16.31 11.10 -5.46
N THR A 105 -15.35 11.16 -6.38
CA THR A 105 -15.29 10.34 -7.59
C THR A 105 -14.91 8.89 -7.30
N GLU A 106 -14.29 8.60 -6.16
CA GLU A 106 -13.78 7.27 -5.78
C GLU A 106 -14.36 6.74 -4.46
N SER A 107 -15.20 7.54 -3.78
CA SER A 107 -15.75 7.19 -2.48
C SER A 107 -16.51 5.85 -2.51
N PHE A 108 -17.34 5.62 -3.53
CA PHE A 108 -18.08 4.36 -3.69
C PHE A 108 -17.22 3.19 -4.21
N ASP A 109 -16.05 3.45 -4.79
CA ASP A 109 -15.13 2.41 -5.26
C ASP A 109 -14.20 1.91 -4.14
N LYS A 110 -13.84 2.79 -3.18
CA LYS A 110 -12.85 2.51 -2.12
C LYS A 110 -13.43 2.39 -0.71
N MET A 111 -14.34 3.29 -0.31
CA MET A 111 -14.83 3.36 1.09
C MET A 111 -15.65 2.15 1.55
N PRO A 112 -16.53 1.53 0.72
CA PRO A 112 -17.31 0.38 1.19
C PRO A 112 -16.46 -0.75 1.74
N THR A 113 -15.33 -1.05 1.11
CA THR A 113 -14.43 -2.11 1.59
C THR A 113 -13.77 -1.74 2.92
N GLN A 114 -13.32 -0.50 3.09
CA GLN A 114 -12.80 -0.05 4.40
C GLN A 114 -13.85 -0.25 5.51
N LEU A 115 -15.10 0.16 5.24
CA LEU A 115 -16.24 0.04 6.17
C LEU A 115 -16.66 -1.39 6.48
N LEU A 116 -16.47 -2.31 5.53
CA LEU A 116 -16.80 -3.75 5.67
C LEU A 116 -15.64 -4.58 6.25
N THR A 117 -14.46 -3.99 6.41
CA THR A 117 -13.26 -4.66 6.92
C THR A 117 -12.87 -4.11 8.30
N SER A 118 -11.65 -3.62 8.50
CA SER A 118 -11.15 -3.23 9.83
C SER A 118 -11.89 -2.04 10.45
N LEU A 119 -12.44 -1.13 9.63
CA LEU A 119 -13.11 0.08 10.12
C LEU A 119 -14.43 -0.24 10.86
N GLN A 120 -15.04 -1.39 10.60
CA GLN A 120 -16.24 -1.84 11.32
C GLN A 120 -16.00 -2.02 12.84
N CYS A 121 -14.74 -2.21 13.24
CA CYS A 121 -14.32 -2.43 14.62
C CYS A 121 -13.92 -1.14 15.34
N ILE A 122 -13.91 0.00 14.64
CA ILE A 122 -13.57 1.30 15.21
C ILE A 122 -14.87 2.03 15.59
N PRO A 123 -15.10 2.33 16.88
CA PRO A 123 -16.38 2.87 17.34
C PRO A 123 -16.60 4.35 17.00
N ASP A 124 -15.54 5.14 16.84
CA ASP A 124 -15.59 6.58 16.52
C ASP A 124 -14.51 6.90 15.48
N PHE A 125 -14.93 7.32 14.29
CA PHE A 125 -14.08 7.75 13.19
C PHE A 125 -14.77 8.85 12.38
N LEU A 126 -13.98 9.67 11.69
CA LEU A 126 -14.48 10.72 10.79
C LEU A 126 -14.16 10.35 9.35
N LEU A 127 -15.12 10.58 8.46
CA LEU A 127 -14.97 10.39 7.01
C LEU A 127 -15.05 11.75 6.32
N PHE A 128 -14.05 12.12 5.54
CA PHE A 128 -14.01 13.37 4.80
C PHE A 128 -13.84 13.15 3.30
N SER A 129 -14.48 14.02 2.52
CA SER A 129 -14.39 14.05 1.06
C SER A 129 -14.41 15.50 0.56
N ASP A 130 -14.25 15.68 -0.75
CA ASP A 130 -14.56 16.96 -1.43
C ASP A 130 -16.07 17.19 -1.57
N LEU A 131 -16.93 16.16 -1.46
CA LEU A 131 -18.39 16.30 -1.57
C LEU A 131 -19.10 15.67 -0.37
N GLU A 132 -20.25 16.25 -0.02
CA GLU A 132 -21.13 15.73 1.03
C GLU A 132 -21.80 14.45 0.52
N GLN A 133 -21.53 13.31 1.16
CA GLN A 133 -21.99 12.00 0.68
C GLN A 133 -22.46 11.10 1.83
N GLN A 134 -23.25 10.08 1.49
CA GLN A 134 -23.77 9.10 2.44
C GLN A 134 -23.57 7.69 1.89
N ILE A 135 -22.96 6.81 2.69
CA ILE A 135 -22.83 5.37 2.41
C ILE A 135 -23.48 4.60 3.57
N GLY A 136 -24.70 4.10 3.35
CA GLY A 136 -25.45 3.43 4.41
C GLY A 136 -25.65 4.34 5.63
N LYS A 137 -25.21 3.89 6.82
CA LYS A 137 -25.23 4.69 8.06
C LYS A 137 -24.09 5.70 8.18
N TYR A 138 -23.11 5.66 7.27
CA TYR A 138 -21.88 6.43 7.36
C TYR A 138 -21.97 7.71 6.54
N HIS A 139 -21.78 8.83 7.22
CA HIS A 139 -21.79 10.16 6.64
C HIS A 139 -20.37 10.61 6.29
N ILE A 140 -20.19 11.14 5.08
CA ILE A 140 -18.90 11.58 4.56
C ILE A 140 -18.98 13.08 4.37
N TYR A 141 -18.33 13.81 5.28
CA TYR A 141 -18.43 15.26 5.38
C TYR A 141 -17.68 15.95 4.23
N ASN A 142 -18.34 16.92 3.59
CA ASN A 142 -17.69 17.84 2.67
C ASN A 142 -16.72 18.74 3.45
N VAL A 143 -15.43 18.64 3.15
CA VAL A 143 -14.41 19.47 3.81
C VAL A 143 -14.14 20.79 3.08
N LEU A 144 -14.70 20.96 1.88
CA LEU A 144 -14.52 22.13 1.02
C LEU A 144 -15.71 23.11 1.07
N ASP A 145 -16.76 22.81 1.84
CA ASP A 145 -17.98 23.62 1.99
C ASP A 145 -17.73 25.06 2.51
N ARG A 146 -16.57 25.29 3.13
CA ARG A 146 -16.12 26.57 3.70
C ARG A 146 -15.04 27.28 2.89
N VAL A 147 -14.68 26.78 1.70
CA VAL A 147 -13.58 27.33 0.86
C VAL A 147 -14.11 28.29 -0.22
N GLN A 148 -15.23 28.98 0.07
CA GLN A 148 -16.09 29.66 -0.92
C GLN A 148 -15.40 30.70 -1.80
N ASP A 149 -14.31 31.33 -1.35
CA ASP A 149 -13.66 32.42 -2.08
C ASP A 149 -12.79 31.97 -3.28
N VAL A 150 -12.45 30.68 -3.41
CA VAL A 150 -11.56 30.15 -4.47
C VAL A 150 -12.28 29.40 -5.58
N LEU A 151 -13.52 28.95 -5.29
CA LEU A 151 -14.31 28.07 -6.14
C LEU A 151 -14.82 28.74 -7.43
N THR A 152 -14.65 30.06 -7.57
CA THR A 152 -15.08 30.83 -8.74
C THR A 152 -14.01 30.96 -9.83
N SER A 153 -12.82 30.36 -9.65
CA SER A 153 -11.75 30.43 -10.65
C SER A 153 -11.91 29.36 -11.75
N ASP A 154 -11.53 29.68 -12.99
CA ASP A 154 -11.64 28.81 -14.17
C ASP A 154 -10.57 27.68 -14.23
N ARG A 155 -10.07 27.26 -13.06
CA ARG A 155 -9.06 26.20 -12.97
C ARG A 155 -9.71 24.82 -13.07
N ALA A 156 -8.94 23.82 -13.51
CA ALA A 156 -9.46 22.47 -13.73
C ALA A 156 -10.03 21.83 -12.44
N GLU A 157 -9.34 22.01 -11.31
CA GLU A 157 -9.79 21.48 -10.01
C GLU A 157 -11.17 21.99 -9.58
N PHE A 158 -11.49 23.25 -9.86
CA PHE A 158 -12.76 23.85 -9.49
C PHE A 158 -13.86 23.56 -10.51
N ARG A 159 -13.51 23.34 -11.78
CA ARG A 159 -14.45 22.79 -12.77
C ARG A 159 -14.87 21.37 -12.40
N LEU A 160 -13.95 20.53 -11.93
CA LEU A 160 -14.29 19.23 -11.37
C LEU A 160 -15.21 19.40 -10.16
N TYR A 161 -14.84 20.25 -9.21
CA TYR A 161 -15.66 20.46 -8.01
C TYR A 161 -17.09 20.94 -8.34
N GLN A 162 -17.22 21.90 -9.25
CA GLN A 162 -18.51 22.39 -9.71
C GLN A 162 -19.31 21.28 -10.40
N ALA A 163 -18.67 20.47 -11.25
CA ALA A 163 -19.33 19.32 -11.87
C ALA A 163 -19.78 18.27 -10.84
N GLN A 164 -19.03 18.07 -9.76
CA GLN A 164 -19.43 17.19 -8.65
C GLN A 164 -20.68 17.71 -7.95
N LEU A 165 -20.74 19.02 -7.67
CA LEU A 165 -21.89 19.69 -7.04
C LEU A 165 -23.15 19.67 -7.91
N ASP A 166 -22.98 19.91 -9.22
CA ASP A 166 -24.08 19.99 -10.17
C ASP A 166 -24.57 18.62 -10.65
N CYS A 167 -23.86 17.54 -10.32
CA CYS A 167 -24.16 16.19 -10.79
C CYS A 167 -25.50 15.68 -10.21
N PRO A 168 -26.54 15.45 -11.04
CA PRO A 168 -27.83 14.95 -10.57
C PRO A 168 -27.90 13.42 -10.45
N ILE A 169 -26.83 12.72 -10.82
CA ILE A 169 -26.73 11.26 -10.87
C ILE A 169 -25.44 10.79 -10.16
N SER A 170 -24.89 9.62 -10.51
CA SER A 170 -23.67 9.14 -9.87
C SER A 170 -22.45 9.98 -10.30
N GLN A 171 -21.54 10.22 -9.34
CA GLN A 171 -20.29 10.93 -9.60
C GLN A 171 -19.46 10.26 -10.69
N LYS A 172 -19.46 8.92 -10.73
CA LYS A 172 -18.77 8.12 -11.74
C LYS A 172 -19.27 8.40 -13.17
N GLU A 173 -20.54 8.75 -13.34
CA GLU A 173 -21.10 9.11 -14.64
C GLU A 173 -20.83 10.57 -15.01
N CYS A 174 -20.97 11.51 -14.06
CA CYS A 174 -20.80 12.94 -14.34
C CYS A 174 -19.34 13.38 -14.50
N THR A 175 -18.43 12.75 -13.75
CA THR A 175 -17.03 13.21 -13.62
C THR A 175 -16.04 12.26 -14.28
N ASN A 176 -16.54 11.31 -15.08
CA ASN A 176 -15.68 10.35 -15.76
C ASN A 176 -14.61 11.04 -16.60
N ASP A 177 -13.35 10.63 -16.43
CA ASP A 177 -12.18 11.18 -17.10
C ASP A 177 -11.93 12.69 -16.90
N MET A 178 -12.64 13.35 -15.97
CA MET A 178 -12.37 14.75 -15.64
C MET A 178 -11.04 14.87 -14.87
N PRO A 179 -10.13 15.75 -15.31
CA PRO A 179 -8.88 15.99 -14.60
C PRO A 179 -9.10 16.84 -13.35
N GLY A 180 -8.06 16.99 -12.53
CA GLY A 180 -8.06 17.94 -11.40
C GLY A 180 -8.43 17.34 -10.05
N GLY A 181 -8.70 16.04 -9.95
CA GLY A 181 -8.95 15.38 -8.67
C GLY A 181 -7.78 15.52 -7.69
N TRP A 182 -6.55 15.31 -8.19
CA TRP A 182 -5.32 15.54 -7.41
C TRP A 182 -5.15 17.00 -7.01
N ASP A 183 -5.40 17.93 -7.95
CA ASP A 183 -5.27 19.36 -7.70
C ASP A 183 -6.34 19.89 -6.72
N LEU A 184 -7.52 19.29 -6.69
CA LEU A 184 -8.59 19.60 -5.73
C LEU A 184 -8.25 19.06 -4.32
N ASP A 185 -7.57 17.92 -4.27
CA ASP A 185 -7.22 17.24 -3.02
C ASP A 185 -6.34 18.10 -2.09
N LYS A 186 -5.53 19.01 -2.66
CA LYS A 186 -4.65 19.92 -1.89
C LYS A 186 -5.42 20.78 -0.87
N TYR A 187 -6.67 21.13 -1.15
CA TYR A 187 -7.49 21.97 -0.26
C TYR A 187 -8.07 21.18 0.92
N LYS A 188 -8.05 19.84 0.88
CA LYS A 188 -8.69 19.02 1.92
C LYS A 188 -7.89 18.93 3.21
N PHE A 189 -6.56 18.86 3.14
CA PHE A 189 -5.71 18.49 4.29
C PHE A 189 -5.85 19.45 5.48
N LEU A 190 -5.62 20.75 5.28
CA LEU A 190 -5.74 21.73 6.37
C LEU A 190 -7.18 21.87 6.86
N ASN A 191 -8.15 21.92 5.96
CA ASN A 191 -9.56 22.01 6.33
C ASN A 191 -10.02 20.78 7.12
N MET A 192 -9.56 19.59 6.74
CA MET A 192 -9.82 18.33 7.44
C MET A 192 -9.25 18.34 8.85
N VAL A 193 -8.02 18.83 9.02
CA VAL A 193 -7.39 18.97 10.34
C VAL A 193 -8.21 19.89 11.26
N VAL A 194 -8.60 21.07 10.77
CA VAL A 194 -9.43 22.01 11.53
C VAL A 194 -10.78 21.39 11.87
N ARG A 195 -11.44 20.76 10.89
CA ARG A 195 -12.76 20.16 11.07
C ARG A 195 -12.74 18.99 12.05
N THR A 196 -11.69 18.18 11.98
CA THR A 196 -11.44 17.07 12.92
C THR A 196 -11.37 17.57 14.36
N TRP A 197 -10.59 18.62 14.62
CA TRP A 197 -10.47 19.20 15.96
C TRP A 197 -11.79 19.80 16.46
N GLU A 198 -12.55 20.50 15.62
CA GLU A 198 -13.87 21.03 15.99
C GLU A 198 -14.85 19.94 16.42
N MET A 199 -14.84 18.80 15.71
CA MET A 199 -15.80 17.73 15.94
C MET A 199 -15.39 16.79 17.08
N ARG A 200 -14.08 16.59 17.26
CA ARG A 200 -13.49 15.61 18.18
C ARG A 200 -12.21 16.16 18.82
N PRO A 201 -12.30 17.22 19.65
CA PRO A 201 -11.14 17.77 20.33
C PRO A 201 -10.61 16.83 21.43
N ALA A 202 -9.42 17.13 21.96
CA ALA A 202 -8.86 16.51 23.16
C ALA A 202 -8.62 14.98 23.09
N ARG A 203 -8.30 14.44 21.91
CA ARG A 203 -7.78 13.07 21.76
C ARG A 203 -6.25 13.07 21.90
N LYS A 204 -5.65 11.98 22.37
CA LYS A 204 -4.18 11.89 22.51
C LYS A 204 -3.50 11.85 21.15
N TRP A 205 -4.13 11.18 20.19
CA TRP A 205 -3.61 10.97 18.85
C TRP A 205 -4.69 11.23 17.80
N TYR A 206 -4.27 11.76 16.67
CA TYR A 206 -5.07 11.91 15.47
C TYR A 206 -4.35 11.21 14.32
N VAL A 207 -4.96 10.15 13.78
CA VAL A 207 -4.40 9.30 12.72
C VAL A 207 -5.17 9.57 11.44
N PHE A 208 -4.48 10.07 10.42
CA PHE A 208 -5.03 10.44 9.13
C PHE A 208 -4.61 9.40 8.09
N VAL A 209 -5.58 8.91 7.33
CA VAL A 209 -5.45 7.79 6.40
C VAL A 209 -6.28 8.04 5.14
N GLU A 210 -5.85 7.55 3.99
CA GLU A 210 -6.62 7.63 2.73
C GLU A 210 -7.41 6.35 2.45
N ALA A 211 -8.45 6.43 1.62
CA ALA A 211 -9.36 5.32 1.35
C ALA A 211 -8.71 4.11 0.66
N ASP A 212 -7.58 4.29 -0.04
CA ASP A 212 -6.74 3.25 -0.65
C ASP A 212 -5.51 2.91 0.20
N THR A 213 -5.63 3.08 1.52
CA THR A 213 -4.62 2.70 2.51
C THR A 213 -5.18 1.69 3.49
N TYR A 214 -4.52 0.55 3.61
CA TYR A 214 -4.84 -0.44 4.63
C TYR A 214 -4.05 -0.15 5.91
N VAL A 215 -4.67 -0.31 7.08
CA VAL A 215 -4.03 -0.08 8.39
C VAL A 215 -4.01 -1.35 9.21
N VAL A 216 -2.82 -1.77 9.64
CA VAL A 216 -2.63 -2.84 10.63
C VAL A 216 -2.79 -2.22 12.02
N TRP A 217 -4.04 -2.12 12.48
CA TRP A 217 -4.39 -1.42 13.71
C TRP A 217 -3.71 -1.98 14.95
N SER A 218 -3.57 -3.31 15.04
CA SER A 218 -2.89 -4.00 16.14
C SER A 218 -1.48 -3.46 16.36
N ASN A 219 -0.71 -3.32 15.28
CA ASN A 219 0.64 -2.77 15.30
C ASN A 219 0.66 -1.28 15.64
N LEU A 220 -0.13 -0.48 14.92
CA LEU A 220 -0.12 0.99 15.06
C LEU A 220 -0.54 1.42 16.47
N VAL A 221 -1.63 0.85 17.01
CA VAL A 221 -2.14 1.20 18.34
C VAL A 221 -1.15 0.77 19.42
N ASN A 222 -0.58 -0.44 19.31
CA ASN A 222 0.45 -0.88 20.26
C ASN A 222 1.63 0.08 20.29
N TRP A 223 2.10 0.50 19.12
CA TRP A 223 3.23 1.41 18.99
C TRP A 223 2.96 2.81 19.55
N LEU A 224 1.83 3.43 19.18
CA LEU A 224 1.44 4.74 19.70
C LEU A 224 1.27 4.75 21.22
N ASN A 225 0.88 3.62 21.82
CA ASN A 225 0.69 3.49 23.26
C ASN A 225 1.98 3.21 24.04
N THR A 226 2.96 2.56 23.42
CA THR A 226 4.14 2.03 24.14
C THR A 226 5.45 2.70 23.77
N GLN A 227 5.56 3.29 22.58
CA GLN A 227 6.80 3.86 22.05
C GLN A 227 6.76 5.37 21.87
N MET A 228 5.57 5.99 21.99
CA MET A 228 5.37 7.41 21.69
C MET A 228 4.77 8.14 22.89
N ASP A 229 5.19 9.39 23.10
CA ASP A 229 4.70 10.27 24.17
C ASP A 229 3.72 11.31 23.61
N PRO A 230 2.39 11.14 23.76
CA PRO A 230 1.40 12.06 23.21
C PRO A 230 1.41 13.46 23.82
N THR A 231 2.21 13.70 24.87
CA THR A 231 2.38 15.03 25.48
C THR A 231 3.40 15.90 24.75
N LYS A 232 4.13 15.33 23.78
CA LYS A 232 5.10 16.04 22.93
C LYS A 232 4.47 16.47 21.62
N ASP A 233 5.06 17.48 20.98
CA ASP A 233 4.69 17.88 19.63
C ASP A 233 5.18 16.86 18.60
N ILE A 234 4.32 15.88 18.27
CA ILE A 234 4.69 14.77 17.40
C ILE A 234 3.88 14.87 16.12
N TYR A 235 4.61 14.96 15.02
CA TYR A 235 4.13 14.75 13.66
C TYR A 235 4.95 13.62 13.05
N VAL A 236 4.33 12.48 12.75
CA VAL A 236 5.04 11.26 12.34
C VAL A 236 4.34 10.58 11.17
N GLY A 237 5.11 10.01 10.25
CA GLY A 237 4.59 9.21 9.14
C GLY A 237 5.67 8.73 8.17
N GLY A 238 5.24 8.32 6.97
CA GLY A 238 6.15 7.98 5.87
C GLY A 238 6.66 9.26 5.21
N VAL A 239 7.95 9.53 5.27
CA VAL A 239 8.50 10.83 4.84
C VAL A 239 8.77 10.89 3.33
N ALA A 240 8.19 11.90 2.68
CA ALA A 240 8.49 12.35 1.33
C ALA A 240 9.14 13.74 1.34
N PHE A 241 9.58 14.22 0.17
CA PHE A 241 10.26 15.51 0.03
C PHE A 241 9.69 16.34 -1.12
N LEU A 242 9.52 17.63 -0.88
CA LEU A 242 9.18 18.63 -1.88
C LEU A 242 10.16 19.80 -1.74
N ASN A 243 11.00 20.04 -2.75
CA ASN A 243 12.02 21.11 -2.71
C ASN A 243 12.87 21.08 -1.42
N ASN A 244 13.35 19.90 -1.02
CA ASN A 244 14.08 19.62 0.22
C ASN A 244 13.30 19.80 1.54
N MET A 245 12.02 20.17 1.51
CA MET A 245 11.16 20.16 2.69
C MET A 245 10.64 18.73 2.94
N PRO A 246 10.93 18.12 4.10
CA PRO A 246 10.37 16.83 4.46
C PRO A 246 8.93 16.97 4.96
N PHE A 247 8.06 16.05 4.57
CA PHE A 247 6.68 15.98 5.04
C PHE A 247 6.22 14.53 5.18
N ALA A 248 5.23 14.27 6.03
CA ALA A 248 4.58 12.97 6.07
C ALA A 248 3.62 12.85 4.89
N HIS A 249 3.89 11.90 4.01
CA HIS A 249 3.09 11.62 2.81
C HIS A 249 1.66 11.20 3.18
N GLY A 250 0.67 11.87 2.60
CA GLY A 250 -0.75 11.67 2.93
C GLY A 250 -1.20 10.22 2.73
N GLY A 251 -0.85 9.62 1.59
CA GLY A 251 -1.19 8.25 1.25
C GLY A 251 -0.55 7.20 2.17
N SER A 252 0.66 7.45 2.67
CA SER A 252 1.30 6.51 3.62
C SER A 252 0.59 6.50 4.98
N GLY A 253 -0.28 7.46 5.24
CA GLY A 253 -0.83 7.74 6.55
C GLY A 253 0.16 8.46 7.46
N TYR A 254 -0.39 9.20 8.42
CA TYR A 254 0.39 9.95 9.40
C TYR A 254 -0.39 10.13 10.71
N ALA A 255 0.35 10.37 11.79
CA ALA A 255 -0.21 10.66 13.10
C ALA A 255 0.29 12.00 13.63
N ILE A 256 -0.61 12.74 14.28
CA ILE A 256 -0.34 14.00 14.96
C ILE A 256 -0.76 13.85 16.42
N SER A 257 0.09 14.24 17.37
CA SER A 257 -0.30 14.27 18.79
C SER A 257 -1.36 15.33 19.04
N GLY A 258 -2.24 15.09 20.01
CA GLY A 258 -3.33 16.02 20.30
C GLY A 258 -2.87 17.42 20.69
N VAL A 259 -1.76 17.51 21.42
CA VAL A 259 -1.15 18.80 21.81
C VAL A 259 -0.66 19.59 20.60
N LEU A 260 -0.08 18.91 19.60
CA LEU A 260 0.35 19.56 18.37
C LEU A 260 -0.86 19.95 17.51
N LEU A 261 -1.87 19.08 17.42
CA LEU A 261 -3.06 19.38 16.61
C LEU A 261 -3.82 20.59 17.15
N GLU A 262 -3.93 20.72 18.48
CA GLU A 262 -4.51 21.90 19.13
C GLU A 262 -3.80 23.19 18.72
N ARG A 263 -2.46 23.20 18.84
CA ARG A 263 -1.61 24.35 18.47
C ARG A 263 -1.69 24.66 16.98
N LEU A 264 -1.70 23.63 16.14
CA LEU A 264 -1.85 23.75 14.70
C LEU A 264 -3.17 24.40 14.34
N VAL A 265 -4.28 23.95 14.94
CA VAL A 265 -5.60 24.52 14.66
C VAL A 265 -5.72 25.95 15.18
N ALA A 266 -5.12 26.28 16.33
CA ALA A 266 -5.05 27.66 16.81
C ALA A 266 -4.27 28.55 15.81
N HIS A 267 -3.11 28.09 15.34
CA HIS A 267 -2.31 28.83 14.36
C HIS A 267 -3.01 28.99 13.02
N VAL A 268 -3.66 27.95 12.50
CA VAL A 268 -4.42 28.03 11.23
C VAL A 268 -5.55 29.05 11.31
N LYS A 269 -6.23 29.17 12.47
CA LYS A 269 -7.28 30.18 12.68
C LYS A 269 -6.77 31.62 12.67
N ASP A 270 -5.50 31.83 12.97
CA ASP A 270 -4.86 33.16 12.91
C ASP A 270 -4.43 33.53 11.48
N ILE A 271 -4.40 32.57 10.54
CA ILE A 271 -4.06 32.82 9.14
C ILE A 271 -5.33 33.26 8.39
N PRO A 272 -5.33 34.44 7.72
CA PRO A 272 -6.47 34.87 6.93
C PRO A 272 -6.85 33.82 5.85
N PRO A 273 -8.15 33.53 5.63
CA PRO A 273 -8.57 32.51 4.65
C PRO A 273 -7.99 32.72 3.25
N LYS A 274 -7.93 33.98 2.79
CA LYS A 274 -7.30 34.33 1.50
C LYS A 274 -5.83 33.88 1.42
N ARG A 275 -5.08 34.01 2.52
CA ARG A 275 -3.67 33.61 2.57
C ARG A 275 -3.51 32.09 2.53
N LEU A 276 -4.35 31.35 3.27
CA LEU A 276 -4.37 29.88 3.21
C LEU A 276 -4.64 29.38 1.78
N ASN A 277 -5.58 30.03 1.10
CA ASN A 277 -5.92 29.72 -0.28
C ASN A 277 -4.75 30.00 -1.24
N GLU A 278 -4.06 31.14 -1.08
CA GLU A 278 -2.85 31.45 -1.84
C GLU A 278 -1.73 30.42 -1.61
N MET A 279 -1.56 29.95 -0.37
CA MET A 279 -0.59 28.90 -0.06
C MET A 279 -0.96 27.58 -0.77
N ALA A 280 -2.23 27.16 -0.68
CA ALA A 280 -2.72 25.96 -1.35
C ALA A 280 -2.58 26.03 -2.89
N ILE A 281 -2.80 27.21 -3.49
CA ILE A 281 -2.62 27.41 -4.93
C ILE A 281 -1.17 27.20 -5.38
N ASN A 282 -0.20 27.60 -4.55
CA ASN A 282 1.22 27.63 -4.89
C ASN A 282 2.00 26.38 -4.43
N THR A 283 1.35 25.45 -3.73
CA THR A 283 1.94 24.18 -3.29
C THR A 283 1.39 23.04 -4.15
N CYS A 284 2.23 22.06 -4.51
CA CYS A 284 1.80 20.95 -5.37
C CYS A 284 0.72 20.06 -4.74
N CYS A 285 0.74 19.97 -3.41
CA CYS A 285 0.21 18.83 -2.66
C CYS A 285 -0.27 19.29 -1.28
N GLY A 286 -1.38 18.75 -0.80
CA GLY A 286 -2.01 19.19 0.45
C GLY A 286 -1.29 18.72 1.72
N ASP A 287 -0.62 17.58 1.66
CA ASP A 287 0.25 17.07 2.73
C ASP A 287 1.52 17.90 2.89
N ALA A 288 2.14 18.32 1.80
CA ALA A 288 3.24 19.29 1.83
C ALA A 288 2.80 20.65 2.38
N LEU A 289 1.59 21.11 2.03
CA LEU A 289 1.01 22.33 2.60
C LEU A 289 0.78 22.20 4.12
N LEU A 290 0.25 21.06 4.57
CA LEU A 290 0.09 20.77 6.00
C LEU A 290 1.44 20.83 6.73
N ALA A 291 2.49 20.24 6.16
CA ALA A 291 3.83 20.26 6.73
C ALA A 291 4.43 21.67 6.75
N ASP A 292 4.22 22.50 5.72
CA ASP A 292 4.66 23.90 5.69
C ASP A 292 4.02 24.71 6.83
N VAL A 293 2.74 24.48 7.14
CA VAL A 293 2.08 25.13 8.28
C VAL A 293 2.61 24.59 9.63
N ILE A 294 2.87 23.28 9.74
CA ILE A 294 3.49 22.69 10.94
C ILE A 294 4.92 23.21 11.15
N ASP A 295 5.66 23.47 10.07
CA ASP A 295 7.01 24.01 10.11
C ASP A 295 7.07 25.40 10.78
N ASN A 296 6.01 26.21 10.60
CA ASN A 296 5.86 27.51 11.28
C ASN A 296 5.65 27.38 12.80
N LEU A 297 5.37 26.18 13.30
CA LEU A 297 5.32 25.87 14.73
C LEU A 297 6.65 25.33 15.29
N ALA A 298 7.71 25.37 14.48
CA ALA A 298 9.03 24.82 14.80
C ALA A 298 9.03 23.32 15.09
N VAL A 299 8.21 22.55 14.35
CA VAL A 299 8.12 21.09 14.47
C VAL A 299 8.58 20.44 13.17
N SER A 300 9.48 19.47 13.29
CA SER A 300 9.92 18.62 12.17
C SER A 300 9.21 17.28 12.17
N VAL A 301 9.05 16.69 10.99
CA VAL A 301 8.43 15.37 10.86
C VAL A 301 9.35 14.28 11.39
N LEU A 302 8.76 13.29 12.07
CA LEU A 302 9.44 12.06 12.45
C LEU A 302 9.22 11.00 11.35
N ARG A 303 10.30 10.40 10.88
CA ARG A 303 10.30 9.27 9.95
C ARG A 303 10.18 7.98 10.72
N ALA A 304 9.08 7.26 10.48
CA ALA A 304 8.85 5.90 10.99
C ALA A 304 8.70 4.90 9.82
N SER A 305 9.65 4.97 8.88
CA SER A 305 9.72 4.07 7.70
C SER A 305 10.46 2.79 8.07
N PRO A 306 10.06 1.62 7.54
CA PRO A 306 8.97 1.34 6.62
C PRO A 306 7.63 1.03 7.34
N MET A 307 7.50 1.30 8.65
CA MET A 307 6.24 1.01 9.34
C MET A 307 5.08 1.80 8.73
N PHE A 308 5.25 3.12 8.55
CA PHE A 308 4.41 3.87 7.61
C PHE A 308 4.96 3.70 6.20
N ASN A 309 4.23 2.97 5.36
CA ASN A 309 4.71 2.54 4.06
C ASN A 309 3.77 2.95 2.93
N ASN A 310 4.38 3.37 1.83
CA ASN A 310 3.72 3.88 0.62
C ASN A 310 3.50 2.80 -0.45
N GLU A 311 4.04 1.60 -0.25
CA GLU A 311 3.92 0.49 -1.19
C GLU A 311 2.79 -0.46 -0.81
N LYS A 312 2.38 -1.28 -1.77
CA LYS A 312 1.48 -2.41 -1.53
C LYS A 312 2.24 -3.73 -1.61
N PRO A 313 1.63 -4.87 -1.24
CA PRO A 313 2.36 -6.13 -1.08
C PRO A 313 3.19 -6.55 -2.30
N ASN A 314 2.70 -6.29 -3.53
CA ASN A 314 3.45 -6.67 -4.73
C ASN A 314 4.58 -5.69 -5.10
N THR A 315 4.56 -4.43 -4.67
CA THR A 315 5.60 -3.45 -5.01
C THR A 315 6.60 -3.20 -3.87
N PHE A 316 6.30 -3.66 -2.66
CA PHE A 316 7.18 -3.51 -1.50
C PHE A 316 8.55 -4.18 -1.70
N PRO A 317 9.68 -3.47 -1.47
CA PRO A 317 11.04 -4.03 -1.57
C PRO A 317 11.39 -4.91 -0.38
N PHE A 318 10.93 -6.16 -0.35
CA PHE A 318 11.37 -7.11 0.67
C PHE A 318 12.88 -7.32 0.57
N SER A 319 13.58 -7.04 1.66
CA SER A 319 15.04 -7.11 1.75
C SER A 319 15.46 -7.59 3.14
N PRO A 320 16.73 -7.97 3.31
CA PRO A 320 17.24 -8.35 4.63
C PRO A 320 17.16 -7.25 5.70
N HIS A 321 17.13 -5.97 5.30
CA HIS A 321 17.17 -4.84 6.21
C HIS A 321 15.87 -4.68 7.03
N ASP A 322 14.72 -4.87 6.39
CA ASP A 322 13.42 -4.56 7.01
C ASP A 322 12.59 -5.81 7.33
N TRP A 323 13.10 -7.00 7.03
CA TRP A 323 12.35 -8.26 7.07
C TRP A 323 11.58 -8.52 8.38
N CYS A 324 12.20 -8.17 9.51
CA CYS A 324 11.68 -8.41 10.86
C CYS A 324 10.96 -7.20 11.45
N GLN A 325 10.83 -6.11 10.71
CA GLN A 325 10.14 -4.91 11.16
C GLN A 325 8.62 -5.04 10.97
N PRO A 326 7.82 -4.42 11.84
CA PRO A 326 6.37 -4.39 11.68
C PRO A 326 5.97 -3.42 10.58
N LEU A 327 4.71 -3.49 10.16
CA LEU A 327 4.10 -2.49 9.27
C LEU A 327 2.84 -1.90 9.89
N PHE A 328 2.56 -0.64 9.61
CA PHE A 328 1.35 0.09 10.00
C PHE A 328 0.43 0.28 8.82
N THR A 329 0.99 0.63 7.67
CA THR A 329 0.20 0.98 6.49
C THR A 329 0.71 0.34 5.21
N LEU A 330 -0.23 0.02 4.34
CA LEU A 330 0.01 -0.32 2.93
C LEU A 330 -0.80 0.66 2.09
N HIS A 331 -0.17 1.32 1.13
CA HIS A 331 -0.82 2.34 0.32
C HIS A 331 -0.94 1.91 -1.15
N HIS A 332 -1.80 2.58 -1.90
CA HIS A 332 -2.22 2.20 -3.25
C HIS A 332 -2.81 0.79 -3.32
N VAL A 333 -3.46 0.36 -2.23
CA VAL A 333 -4.18 -0.91 -2.16
C VAL A 333 -5.60 -0.71 -2.69
N ASN A 334 -5.99 -1.54 -3.65
CA ASN A 334 -7.36 -1.56 -4.13
C ASN A 334 -8.26 -2.35 -3.15
N SER A 335 -9.57 -2.36 -3.43
CA SER A 335 -10.57 -3.03 -2.60
C SER A 335 -10.35 -4.55 -2.45
N GLU A 336 -9.79 -5.22 -3.45
CA GLU A 336 -9.45 -6.64 -3.37
C GLU A 336 -8.24 -6.87 -2.44
N GLU A 337 -7.21 -6.03 -2.57
CA GLU A 337 -6.00 -6.06 -1.75
C GLU A 337 -6.32 -5.74 -0.27
N VAL A 338 -7.16 -4.72 0.00
CA VAL A 338 -7.66 -4.40 1.36
C VAL A 338 -8.37 -5.61 1.97
N SER A 339 -9.28 -6.25 1.23
CA SER A 339 -10.01 -7.43 1.72
C SER A 339 -9.08 -8.61 1.98
N GLY A 340 -8.09 -8.82 1.11
CA GLY A 340 -7.12 -9.91 1.24
C GLY A 340 -6.22 -9.73 2.47
N VAL A 341 -5.68 -8.53 2.71
CA VAL A 341 -4.84 -8.26 3.89
C VAL A 341 -5.65 -8.36 5.18
N TRP A 342 -6.90 -7.88 5.19
CA TRP A 342 -7.77 -8.05 6.34
C TRP A 342 -8.10 -9.52 6.63
N GLN A 343 -8.45 -10.31 5.61
CA GLN A 343 -8.68 -11.75 5.79
C GLN A 343 -7.43 -12.43 6.33
N TYR A 344 -6.23 -12.05 5.86
CA TYR A 344 -4.98 -12.53 6.41
C TYR A 344 -4.84 -12.19 7.90
N GLU A 345 -5.09 -10.95 8.32
CA GLU A 345 -5.06 -10.58 9.74
C GLU A 345 -6.04 -11.38 10.59
N GLN A 346 -7.24 -11.64 10.08
CA GLN A 346 -8.28 -12.39 10.80
C GLN A 346 -7.99 -13.89 10.89
N THR A 347 -7.13 -14.43 10.03
CA THR A 347 -6.93 -15.89 9.89
C THR A 347 -5.49 -16.32 10.07
N ARG A 348 -4.54 -15.40 10.28
CA ARG A 348 -3.12 -15.73 10.48
C ARG A 348 -2.93 -16.63 11.69
N THR A 349 -2.01 -17.58 11.58
CA THR A 349 -1.68 -18.54 12.65
C THR A 349 -0.84 -17.94 13.78
N LYS A 350 -0.31 -16.73 13.59
CA LYS A 350 0.59 -16.04 14.51
C LYS A 350 -0.13 -14.93 15.29
N THR A 351 0.13 -14.84 16.58
CA THR A 351 -0.41 -13.79 17.47
C THR A 351 0.53 -12.58 17.64
N GLU A 352 1.81 -12.72 17.29
CA GLU A 352 2.78 -11.64 17.33
C GLU A 352 2.45 -10.52 16.33
N PRO A 353 2.93 -9.27 16.56
CA PRO A 353 2.78 -8.16 15.63
C PRO A 353 3.06 -8.57 14.18
N MET A 354 2.25 -8.10 13.24
CA MET A 354 2.42 -8.44 11.82
C MET A 354 3.70 -7.80 11.27
N GLN A 355 4.60 -8.62 10.74
CA GLN A 355 5.89 -8.20 10.21
C GLN A 355 5.89 -8.18 8.67
N LEU A 356 6.87 -7.52 8.06
CA LEU A 356 7.03 -7.52 6.60
C LEU A 356 7.20 -8.93 6.03
N ARG A 357 7.94 -9.82 6.70
CA ARG A 357 8.04 -11.23 6.31
C ARG A 357 6.70 -11.95 6.18
N ASP A 358 5.73 -11.60 7.04
CA ASP A 358 4.42 -12.24 7.05
C ASP A 358 3.67 -11.89 5.77
N LEU A 359 3.76 -10.63 5.35
CA LEU A 359 3.20 -10.15 4.09
C LEU A 359 3.86 -10.81 2.87
N TYR A 360 5.19 -10.97 2.90
CA TYR A 360 5.89 -11.70 1.84
C TYR A 360 5.37 -13.13 1.71
N HIS A 361 5.30 -13.89 2.81
CA HIS A 361 4.88 -15.28 2.77
C HIS A 361 3.43 -15.46 2.31
N ALA A 362 2.54 -14.55 2.72
CA ALA A 362 1.13 -14.64 2.37
C ALA A 362 0.83 -14.21 0.93
N PHE A 363 1.46 -13.15 0.42
CA PHE A 363 1.03 -12.51 -0.83
C PHE A 363 2.05 -12.58 -1.96
N VAL A 364 3.34 -12.74 -1.65
CA VAL A 364 4.42 -12.66 -2.64
C VAL A 364 5.02 -14.03 -2.93
N ALA A 365 5.48 -14.75 -1.91
CA ALA A 365 6.19 -16.02 -2.04
C ALA A 365 5.50 -17.04 -2.97
N PRO A 366 4.16 -17.25 -2.90
CA PRO A 366 3.48 -18.21 -3.77
C PRO A 366 3.57 -17.86 -5.27
N ASN A 367 3.85 -16.59 -5.59
CA ASN A 367 3.87 -16.06 -6.94
C ASN A 367 5.28 -15.80 -7.46
N ILE A 368 6.34 -16.07 -6.69
CA ILE A 368 7.73 -15.87 -7.12
C ILE A 368 8.18 -17.06 -7.96
N VAL A 369 8.69 -16.79 -9.18
CA VAL A 369 9.15 -17.81 -10.13
C VAL A 369 10.49 -17.40 -10.73
N PRO A 370 11.37 -18.31 -11.19
CA PRO A 370 12.69 -17.90 -11.71
C PRO A 370 12.66 -16.90 -12.87
N ARG A 371 11.60 -16.95 -13.69
CA ARG A 371 11.40 -16.09 -14.86
C ARG A 371 9.91 -15.83 -15.12
N ARG A 372 9.57 -14.58 -15.44
CA ARG A 372 8.25 -14.14 -15.87
C ARG A 372 8.35 -13.15 -17.04
N PRO A 373 7.94 -13.54 -18.26
CA PRO A 373 7.86 -12.63 -19.41
C PRO A 373 6.75 -11.58 -19.24
N ARG A 374 6.89 -10.44 -19.93
CA ARG A 374 5.94 -9.30 -19.92
C ARG A 374 5.60 -8.82 -18.52
N TRP A 375 6.64 -8.71 -17.70
CA TRP A 375 6.51 -8.42 -16.28
C TRP A 375 7.63 -7.51 -15.80
N ASN A 376 7.29 -6.57 -14.93
CA ASN A 376 8.22 -5.64 -14.31
C ASN A 376 8.20 -5.85 -12.80
N ASN A 377 9.24 -6.49 -12.26
CA ASN A 377 9.48 -6.67 -10.83
C ASN A 377 10.18 -5.47 -10.17
N LEU A 378 10.34 -4.35 -10.88
CA LEU A 378 11.00 -3.14 -10.38
C LEU A 378 12.47 -3.34 -9.98
N ALA A 379 13.18 -4.32 -10.55
CA ALA A 379 14.62 -4.43 -10.37
C ALA A 379 15.34 -3.31 -11.13
N GLU A 380 16.11 -2.49 -10.41
CA GLU A 380 16.68 -1.24 -10.93
C GLU A 380 17.89 -0.67 -10.18
N GLN A 381 18.36 -1.33 -9.11
CA GLN A 381 19.45 -0.77 -8.30
C GLN A 381 20.79 -0.73 -9.05
N ARG A 382 21.11 -1.79 -9.81
CA ARG A 382 22.29 -1.84 -10.67
C ARG A 382 21.87 -2.28 -12.05
N CYS A 383 22.31 -1.57 -13.08
CA CYS A 383 21.98 -1.89 -14.47
C CYS A 383 23.23 -2.05 -15.33
N LEU A 384 23.23 -3.10 -16.14
CA LEU A 384 24.25 -3.55 -17.08
C LEU A 384 23.66 -3.45 -18.49
N ALA A 385 24.09 -2.46 -19.27
CA ALA A 385 23.60 -2.20 -20.63
C ALA A 385 24.66 -2.49 -21.71
N LYS A 386 25.92 -2.63 -21.31
CA LYS A 386 27.06 -2.94 -22.19
C LYS A 386 28.12 -3.75 -21.44
N PRO A 387 29.08 -4.39 -22.14
CA PRO A 387 30.10 -5.21 -21.49
C PRO A 387 30.92 -4.47 -20.42
N ASP A 388 31.25 -3.20 -20.65
CA ASP A 388 32.06 -2.39 -19.73
C ASP A 388 31.38 -2.13 -18.37
N ASP A 389 30.07 -2.35 -18.26
CA ASP A 389 29.35 -2.19 -17.00
C ASP A 389 29.57 -3.40 -16.06
N GLY A 390 30.07 -4.52 -16.58
CA GLY A 390 30.21 -5.80 -15.86
C GLY A 390 31.63 -6.05 -15.33
N ASP A 391 31.70 -6.51 -14.08
CA ASP A 391 32.96 -6.75 -13.37
C ASP A 391 33.54 -8.15 -13.64
N ASN A 392 32.71 -9.07 -14.13
CA ASN A 392 33.10 -10.46 -14.37
C ASN A 392 32.55 -11.00 -15.68
N VAL A 393 32.97 -12.22 -16.03
CA VAL A 393 32.63 -12.89 -17.29
C VAL A 393 31.12 -13.07 -17.50
N VAL A 394 30.32 -13.22 -16.43
CA VAL A 394 28.86 -13.35 -16.55
C VAL A 394 28.22 -11.98 -16.78
N GLU A 395 28.63 -10.98 -16.00
CA GLU A 395 28.05 -9.64 -16.05
C GLU A 395 28.31 -8.92 -17.38
N LYS A 396 29.47 -9.15 -18.00
CA LYS A 396 29.79 -8.59 -19.33
C LYS A 396 28.77 -8.97 -20.41
N HIS A 397 28.14 -10.14 -20.27
CA HIS A 397 27.12 -10.63 -21.22
C HIS A 397 25.68 -10.42 -20.73
N ALA A 398 25.46 -9.84 -19.55
CA ALA A 398 24.13 -9.73 -18.94
C ALA A 398 23.10 -8.98 -19.81
N HIS A 399 23.57 -8.02 -20.60
CA HIS A 399 22.78 -7.16 -21.47
C HIS A 399 22.33 -7.83 -22.77
N GLU A 400 22.79 -9.05 -23.08
CA GLU A 400 22.54 -9.73 -24.36
C GLU A 400 21.18 -10.43 -24.41
N SER A 401 20.70 -10.95 -23.27
CA SER A 401 19.42 -11.66 -23.20
C SER A 401 18.86 -11.73 -21.77
N PRO A 402 17.57 -12.03 -21.61
CA PRO A 402 17.00 -12.33 -20.29
C PRO A 402 17.69 -13.51 -19.60
N GLU A 403 18.14 -14.53 -20.33
CA GLU A 403 18.88 -15.68 -19.81
C GLU A 403 20.23 -15.25 -19.24
N ALA A 404 20.98 -14.41 -19.98
CA ALA A 404 22.25 -13.87 -19.50
C ALA A 404 22.04 -12.97 -18.27
N CYS A 405 20.97 -12.17 -18.26
CA CYS A 405 20.61 -11.35 -17.10
C CYS A 405 20.30 -12.19 -15.85
N ALA A 406 19.55 -13.28 -15.99
CA ALA A 406 19.23 -14.19 -14.88
C ALA A 406 20.48 -14.77 -14.19
N ARG A 407 21.52 -15.03 -14.99
CA ARG A 407 22.79 -15.59 -14.49
C ARG A 407 23.56 -14.63 -13.59
N VAL A 408 23.34 -13.32 -13.69
CA VAL A 408 24.01 -12.33 -12.83
C VAL A 408 23.77 -12.63 -11.36
N CYS A 409 22.50 -12.82 -10.97
CA CYS A 409 22.21 -13.21 -9.60
C CYS A 409 22.74 -14.62 -9.31
N LEU A 410 22.53 -15.62 -10.18
CA LEU A 410 23.01 -16.99 -9.89
C LEU A 410 24.55 -17.05 -9.68
N ALA A 411 25.32 -16.24 -10.40
CA ALA A 411 26.77 -16.22 -10.37
C ALA A 411 27.39 -15.42 -9.21
N GLU A 412 26.60 -14.60 -8.52
CA GLU A 412 27.08 -13.73 -7.46
C GLU A 412 27.79 -14.53 -6.35
N GLY A 413 29.04 -14.17 -6.07
CA GLY A 413 29.85 -14.80 -5.02
C GLY A 413 30.36 -16.21 -5.33
N LEU A 414 30.16 -16.70 -6.56
CA LEU A 414 30.76 -17.95 -7.05
C LEU A 414 32.20 -17.71 -7.51
N ASN A 415 33.07 -18.69 -7.25
CA ASN A 415 34.42 -18.71 -7.83
C ASN A 415 34.35 -19.35 -9.22
N LEU A 416 34.42 -18.52 -10.26
CA LEU A 416 34.29 -18.95 -11.65
C LEU A 416 35.65 -18.97 -12.34
N ASP A 417 35.98 -20.09 -12.98
CA ASP A 417 37.05 -20.14 -13.98
C ASP A 417 36.53 -19.48 -15.26
N THR A 418 37.15 -18.35 -15.63
CA THR A 418 36.77 -17.55 -16.80
C THR A 418 36.90 -18.36 -18.09
N HIS A 419 38.02 -19.05 -18.29
CA HIS A 419 38.29 -19.79 -19.52
C HIS A 419 37.35 -21.00 -19.66
N ALA A 420 37.00 -21.64 -18.54
CA ALA A 420 36.02 -22.72 -18.54
C ALA A 420 34.61 -22.21 -18.87
N TYR A 421 34.20 -21.05 -18.33
CA TYR A 421 32.87 -20.47 -18.59
C TYR A 421 32.73 -19.95 -20.02
N GLU A 422 33.73 -19.24 -20.55
CA GLU A 422 33.75 -18.74 -21.93
C GLU A 422 33.78 -19.88 -22.96
N GLY A 423 34.35 -21.04 -22.58
CA GLY A 423 34.36 -22.23 -23.42
C GLY A 423 32.99 -22.92 -23.59
N LEU A 424 32.00 -22.59 -22.76
CA LEU A 424 30.63 -23.13 -22.84
C LEU A 424 29.89 -22.50 -24.02
N LYS A 425 29.22 -23.32 -24.81
CA LYS A 425 28.61 -22.93 -26.09
C LYS A 425 27.14 -22.61 -25.95
N THR A 426 26.41 -23.37 -25.13
CA THR A 426 24.96 -23.23 -24.98
C THR A 426 24.58 -22.58 -23.66
N ASP A 427 23.38 -22.01 -23.61
CA ASP A 427 22.80 -21.48 -22.39
C ASP A 427 22.57 -22.56 -21.34
N ASP A 428 22.14 -23.76 -21.76
CA ASP A 428 21.99 -24.92 -20.86
C ASP A 428 23.32 -25.33 -20.20
N GLU A 429 24.43 -25.31 -20.95
CA GLU A 429 25.77 -25.60 -20.43
C GLU A 429 26.19 -24.57 -19.37
N ARG A 430 25.94 -23.27 -19.63
CA ARG A 430 26.23 -22.17 -18.69
C ARG A 430 25.38 -22.26 -17.44
N ASP A 431 24.08 -22.50 -17.58
CA ASP A 431 23.16 -22.66 -16.45
C ASP A 431 23.54 -23.86 -15.60
N TRP A 432 23.81 -25.00 -16.23
CA TRP A 432 24.28 -26.19 -15.51
C TRP A 432 25.58 -25.90 -14.75
N TYR A 433 26.57 -25.28 -15.39
CA TYR A 433 27.87 -24.96 -14.79
C TYR A 433 27.73 -24.07 -13.54
N LEU A 434 26.87 -23.06 -13.60
CA LEU A 434 26.63 -22.13 -12.50
C LEU A 434 25.81 -22.79 -11.38
N HIS A 435 24.73 -23.51 -11.71
CA HIS A 435 23.92 -24.22 -10.72
C HIS A 435 24.71 -25.29 -9.97
N GLN A 436 25.60 -26.04 -10.63
CA GLN A 436 26.45 -27.02 -9.93
C GLN A 436 27.39 -26.35 -8.92
N ARG A 437 27.99 -25.21 -9.29
CA ARG A 437 28.85 -24.44 -8.37
C ARG A 437 28.07 -23.84 -7.22
N TYR A 438 26.90 -23.28 -7.49
CA TYR A 438 26.02 -22.77 -6.44
C TYR A 438 25.64 -23.89 -5.46
N ARG A 439 25.17 -25.04 -5.97
CA ARG A 439 24.82 -26.22 -5.14
C ARG A 439 25.99 -26.72 -4.30
N HIS A 440 27.20 -26.77 -4.87
CA HIS A 440 28.40 -27.16 -4.14
C HIS A 440 28.78 -26.11 -3.08
N GLN A 441 28.61 -24.81 -3.37
CA GLN A 441 28.87 -23.77 -2.38
C GLN A 441 27.84 -23.79 -1.24
N SER A 442 26.59 -24.12 -1.56
CA SER A 442 25.45 -24.17 -0.65
C SER A 442 25.16 -25.56 -0.10
N SER A 443 26.07 -26.53 -0.27
CA SER A 443 25.82 -27.93 0.09
C SER A 443 25.83 -28.18 1.59
N ASP A 444 26.51 -27.31 2.36
CA ASP A 444 26.51 -27.37 3.81
C ASP A 444 25.32 -26.57 4.36
N PRO A 445 24.25 -27.22 4.85
CA PRO A 445 23.09 -26.52 5.35
C PRO A 445 23.38 -25.72 6.62
N ASN A 446 24.43 -26.07 7.38
CA ASN A 446 24.80 -25.42 8.64
C ASN A 446 25.67 -24.18 8.44
N LYS A 447 26.20 -23.97 7.22
CA LYS A 447 26.99 -22.78 6.91
C LYS A 447 26.06 -21.64 6.49
N PRO A 448 26.02 -20.50 7.19
CA PRO A 448 25.18 -19.37 6.80
C PRO A 448 25.44 -18.95 5.35
N SER A 449 24.38 -18.60 4.62
CA SER A 449 24.52 -17.95 3.33
C SER A 449 25.33 -16.67 3.47
N LYS A 450 26.17 -16.42 2.46
CA LYS A 450 26.89 -15.14 2.37
C LYS A 450 25.87 -14.02 2.18
N GLU A 451 26.26 -12.80 2.57
CA GLU A 451 25.54 -11.60 2.17
C GLU A 451 25.53 -11.49 0.64
N ARG A 452 24.40 -11.02 0.11
CA ARG A 452 24.12 -10.95 -1.32
C ARG A 452 23.37 -9.68 -1.65
N THR A 453 23.64 -9.17 -2.84
CA THR A 453 23.12 -7.92 -3.41
C THR A 453 22.24 -8.15 -4.63
N CYS A 454 22.01 -9.42 -5.01
CA CYS A 454 21.18 -9.78 -6.16
C CYS A 454 20.18 -10.88 -5.79
N PHE A 455 18.91 -10.50 -5.60
CA PHE A 455 17.78 -11.42 -5.42
C PHE A 455 16.79 -11.39 -6.58
N SER A 456 16.71 -10.27 -7.30
CA SER A 456 15.81 -10.10 -8.44
C SER A 456 16.52 -9.44 -9.61
N TRP A 457 16.02 -9.73 -10.81
CA TRP A 457 16.55 -9.19 -12.06
C TRP A 457 15.43 -8.83 -13.04
N ARG A 458 15.70 -7.87 -13.93
CA ARG A 458 14.81 -7.42 -14.99
C ARG A 458 15.61 -7.12 -16.24
N TYR A 459 15.19 -7.69 -17.35
CA TYR A 459 15.73 -7.42 -18.68
C TYR A 459 14.73 -6.62 -19.51
N ARG A 460 15.18 -5.50 -20.10
CA ARG A 460 14.41 -4.66 -21.02
C ARG A 460 15.35 -3.95 -21.99
N ASP A 461 15.07 -4.01 -23.29
CA ASP A 461 15.78 -3.24 -24.33
C ASP A 461 17.32 -3.32 -24.27
N GLY A 462 17.86 -4.53 -24.14
CA GLY A 462 19.32 -4.73 -24.05
C GLY A 462 19.93 -4.22 -22.74
N ARG A 463 19.14 -4.12 -21.67
CA ARG A 463 19.59 -3.72 -20.34
C ARG A 463 19.13 -4.72 -19.31
N CYS A 464 20.09 -5.28 -18.57
CA CYS A 464 19.84 -6.09 -17.39
C CYS A 464 19.91 -5.21 -16.16
N CYS A 465 18.90 -5.21 -15.31
CA CYS A 465 18.93 -4.53 -14.03
C CYS A 465 18.68 -5.53 -12.89
N THR A 466 19.39 -5.37 -11.78
CA THR A 466 19.30 -6.24 -10.60
C THR A 466 18.99 -5.44 -9.35
N SER A 467 18.45 -6.11 -8.33
CA SER A 467 18.22 -5.53 -7.00
C SER A 467 18.49 -6.52 -5.87
N ASP A 468 18.90 -6.00 -4.72
CA ASP A 468 19.08 -6.67 -3.42
C ASP A 468 17.77 -6.91 -2.66
N SER A 469 16.65 -6.56 -3.29
CA SER A 469 15.30 -6.78 -2.80
C SER A 469 14.52 -7.62 -3.80
N PHE A 470 13.46 -8.24 -3.33
CA PHE A 470 12.60 -9.10 -4.14
C PHE A 470 11.14 -8.65 -4.05
N ARG A 471 10.73 -7.86 -5.02
CA ARG A 471 9.36 -7.38 -5.23
C ARG A 471 8.62 -8.31 -6.19
N LEU A 472 7.32 -8.49 -6.03
CA LEU A 472 6.54 -9.23 -7.03
C LEU A 472 6.33 -8.42 -8.31
N GLY A 473 6.12 -7.11 -8.22
CA GLY A 473 5.87 -6.21 -9.34
C GLY A 473 4.50 -6.36 -9.99
N TYR A 474 4.42 -6.00 -11.27
CA TYR A 474 3.19 -5.93 -12.04
C TYR A 474 3.40 -6.31 -13.52
N PRO A 475 2.32 -6.68 -14.25
CA PRO A 475 2.42 -6.90 -15.68
C PRO A 475 2.65 -5.57 -16.42
N VAL A 476 3.55 -5.56 -17.41
CA VAL A 476 3.92 -4.33 -18.16
C VAL A 476 2.72 -3.65 -18.82
N ALA A 477 1.72 -4.44 -19.23
CA ALA A 477 0.48 -3.95 -19.84
C ALA A 477 -0.32 -3.04 -18.89
N ALA A 478 -0.27 -3.26 -17.57
CA ALA A 478 -1.01 -2.45 -16.60
C ALA A 478 -0.51 -1.00 -16.54
N LYS A 479 0.77 -0.76 -16.90
CA LYS A 479 1.39 0.58 -16.89
C LYS A 479 1.70 1.10 -18.30
N LYS A 480 1.29 0.38 -19.35
CA LYS A 480 1.62 0.67 -20.76
C LYS A 480 3.14 0.82 -20.97
N GLU A 481 3.93 0.00 -20.28
CA GLU A 481 5.38 0.01 -20.37
C GLU A 481 5.88 -0.84 -21.54
N PRO A 482 7.12 -0.58 -22.03
CA PRO A 482 7.77 -1.49 -22.96
C PRO A 482 7.92 -2.89 -22.37
N ASP A 483 8.00 -3.89 -23.24
CA ASP A 483 8.13 -5.28 -22.84
C ASP A 483 9.39 -5.48 -21.97
N ALA A 484 9.19 -6.10 -20.82
CA ALA A 484 10.24 -6.48 -19.89
C ALA A 484 10.07 -7.95 -19.51
N THR A 485 11.19 -8.64 -19.27
CA THR A 485 11.18 -9.96 -18.63
C THR A 485 11.83 -9.80 -17.28
N SER A 486 11.14 -10.25 -16.23
CA SER A 486 11.64 -10.21 -14.87
C SER A 486 11.91 -11.61 -14.35
N GLY A 487 12.72 -11.73 -13.33
CA GLY A 487 12.94 -12.98 -12.65
C GLY A 487 13.50 -12.79 -11.25
N TRP A 488 13.58 -13.89 -10.53
CA TRP A 488 14.01 -13.93 -9.14
C TRP A 488 14.96 -15.10 -8.95
N PHE A 489 16.03 -14.88 -8.19
CA PHE A 489 16.93 -15.95 -7.84
C PHE A 489 16.35 -16.76 -6.67
N VAL A 490 15.34 -17.59 -6.99
CA VAL A 490 14.48 -18.30 -6.04
C VAL A 490 15.29 -19.14 -5.04
N ASP A 491 16.31 -19.86 -5.51
CA ASP A 491 17.18 -20.67 -4.65
C ASP A 491 17.94 -19.81 -3.63
N GLY A 492 18.36 -18.60 -4.02
CA GLY A 492 19.04 -17.66 -3.12
C GLY A 492 18.10 -17.00 -2.13
N ILE A 493 16.91 -16.60 -2.58
CA ILE A 493 15.86 -16.06 -1.71
C ILE A 493 15.51 -17.10 -0.65
N ASN A 494 15.20 -18.34 -1.06
CA ASN A 494 14.82 -19.40 -0.13
C ASN A 494 15.96 -19.76 0.83
N ARG A 495 17.21 -19.79 0.35
CA ARG A 495 18.37 -20.02 1.21
C ARG A 495 18.54 -18.89 2.23
N TRP A 496 18.43 -17.64 1.80
CA TRP A 496 18.54 -16.50 2.70
C TRP A 496 17.43 -16.49 3.75
N ILE A 497 16.17 -16.75 3.36
CA ILE A 497 15.03 -16.86 4.29
C ILE A 497 15.22 -18.00 5.29
N HIS A 498 15.74 -19.15 4.84
CA HIS A 498 16.04 -20.28 5.72
C HIS A 498 17.07 -19.88 6.79
N ASP A 499 18.14 -19.21 6.39
CA ASP A 499 19.27 -18.91 7.27
C ASP A 499 19.03 -17.70 8.19
N HIS A 500 18.30 -16.69 7.71
CA HIS A 500 18.17 -15.38 8.38
C HIS A 500 16.72 -14.94 8.62
N GLY A 501 15.76 -15.49 7.87
CA GLY A 501 14.38 -14.98 7.81
C GLY A 501 13.49 -15.31 9.01
N GLN A 502 14.00 -16.04 10.01
CA GLN A 502 13.23 -16.50 11.16
C GLN A 502 13.02 -15.43 12.25
N CYS A 503 13.70 -14.28 12.18
CA CYS A 503 13.58 -13.19 13.16
C CYS A 503 13.62 -13.68 14.62
N PRO A 504 14.69 -14.36 15.06
CA PRO A 504 14.76 -15.00 16.39
C PRO A 504 14.64 -13.99 17.54
N ASN A 505 14.97 -12.71 17.29
CA ASN A 505 14.85 -11.62 18.26
C ASN A 505 13.44 -11.01 18.32
N GLY A 506 12.47 -11.54 17.58
CA GLY A 506 11.09 -11.06 17.56
C GLY A 506 10.86 -9.88 16.60
N THR A 507 9.99 -8.95 17.00
CA THR A 507 9.62 -7.76 16.21
C THR A 507 10.65 -6.65 16.40
N GLU A 508 11.23 -6.18 15.29
CA GLU A 508 12.19 -5.08 15.28
C GLU A 508 11.45 -3.74 15.11
N TRP A 509 10.99 -3.18 16.23
CA TRP A 509 10.32 -1.89 16.24
C TRP A 509 11.26 -0.76 15.81
N VAL A 510 10.85 0.02 14.80
CA VAL A 510 11.63 1.17 14.34
C VAL A 510 11.44 2.33 15.32
N THR A 511 12.56 2.90 15.77
CA THR A 511 12.56 4.18 16.51
C THR A 511 12.48 5.32 15.51
N PRO A 512 11.50 6.24 15.61
CA PRO A 512 11.38 7.34 14.66
C PRO A 512 12.61 8.25 14.68
N THR A 513 13.04 8.66 13.50
CA THR A 513 14.13 9.61 13.33
C THR A 513 13.57 10.96 12.94
N CYS A 514 14.07 12.04 13.56
CA CYS A 514 13.64 13.38 13.17
C CYS A 514 14.23 13.76 11.82
N VAL A 515 13.41 14.34 10.93
CA VAL A 515 13.83 14.82 9.61
C VAL A 515 13.35 16.25 9.40
N GLY A 516 14.27 17.19 9.22
CA GLY A 516 13.98 18.60 8.99
C GLY A 516 14.88 19.54 9.79
N LYS A 517 14.71 20.84 9.58
CA LYS A 517 15.57 21.88 10.17
C LYS A 517 15.37 22.09 11.67
N TRP A 518 14.24 21.65 12.23
CA TRP A 518 13.93 21.77 13.66
C TRP A 518 14.40 20.56 14.47
N CYS A 519 15.08 19.62 13.84
CA CYS A 519 15.64 18.48 14.56
C CYS A 519 16.77 18.92 15.50
N PRO A 520 16.90 18.33 16.71
CA PRO A 520 17.87 18.76 17.71
C PRO A 520 19.32 18.83 17.18
N GLU A 521 19.73 17.86 16.36
CA GLU A 521 21.08 17.83 15.77
C GLU A 521 21.32 18.96 14.77
N GLU A 522 20.32 19.29 13.95
CA GLU A 522 20.41 20.37 12.96
C GLU A 522 20.38 21.75 13.63
N LEU A 523 19.55 21.92 14.67
CA LEU A 523 19.55 23.14 15.50
C LEU A 523 20.91 23.36 16.17
N GLU A 524 21.54 22.30 16.67
CA GLU A 524 22.87 22.38 17.27
C GLU A 524 23.95 22.75 16.24
N LYS A 525 23.90 22.17 15.03
CA LYS A 525 24.79 22.57 13.93
C LYS A 525 24.60 24.04 13.56
N HIS A 526 23.36 24.49 13.38
CA HIS A 526 23.05 25.88 13.07
C HIS A 526 23.54 26.84 14.15
N ARG A 527 23.37 26.48 15.44
CA ARG A 527 23.88 27.29 16.56
C ARG A 527 25.39 27.42 16.53
N LYS A 528 26.11 26.31 16.31
CA LYS A 528 27.58 26.31 16.18
C LYS A 528 28.04 27.16 15.01
N GLN A 529 27.38 27.02 13.85
CA GLN A 529 27.69 27.82 12.67
C GLN A 529 27.52 29.33 12.94
N MET A 530 26.41 29.74 13.56
CA MET A 530 26.20 31.15 13.92
C MET A 530 27.24 31.67 14.92
N ASP A 531 27.64 30.85 15.90
CA ASP A 531 28.68 31.22 16.85
C ASP A 531 30.05 31.38 16.18
N ASP A 532 30.38 30.51 15.23
CA ASP A 532 31.62 30.58 14.46
C ASP A 532 31.63 31.75 13.48
N ASP A 533 30.52 32.02 12.80
CA ASP A 533 30.34 33.20 11.94
C ASP A 533 30.45 34.50 12.74
N ARG A 534 29.89 34.54 13.96
CA ARG A 534 30.05 35.68 14.88
C ARG A 534 31.52 35.89 15.24
N LYS A 535 32.24 34.82 15.64
CA LYS A 535 33.67 34.91 15.96
C LYS A 535 34.50 35.34 14.76
N ALA A 536 34.19 34.85 13.56
CA ALA A 536 34.84 35.25 12.32
C ALA A 536 34.61 36.73 12.01
N ASN A 537 33.37 37.21 12.15
CA ASN A 537 33.04 38.63 11.98
C ASN A 537 33.73 39.53 13.00
N GLU A 538 33.78 39.13 14.29
CA GLU A 538 34.53 39.85 15.32
C GLU A 538 36.04 39.90 15.00
N ALA A 539 36.62 38.80 14.52
CA ALA A 539 38.01 38.75 14.10
C ALA A 539 38.28 39.66 12.88
N MET A 540 37.35 39.71 11.91
CA MET A 540 37.43 40.61 10.76
C MET A 540 37.31 42.08 11.17
N LEU A 541 36.39 42.42 12.07
CA LEU A 541 36.25 43.77 12.64
C LEU A 541 37.49 44.18 13.43
N LYS A 542 38.10 43.26 14.18
CA LYS A 542 39.36 43.55 14.89
C LYS A 542 40.53 43.77 13.93
N LYS A 543 40.54 43.07 12.79
CA LYS A 543 41.64 43.12 11.81
C LYS A 543 41.51 44.27 10.81
N PHE A 544 40.28 44.64 10.45
CA PHE A 544 39.98 45.58 9.36
C PHE A 544 38.94 46.64 9.71
N GLY A 545 38.43 46.65 10.95
CA GLY A 545 37.49 47.67 11.41
C GLY A 545 38.16 49.04 11.47
N PRO A 546 37.40 50.12 11.24
CA PRO A 546 37.93 51.47 11.27
C PRO A 546 38.46 51.81 12.67
N THR A 547 39.72 52.26 12.75
CA THR A 547 40.26 52.86 13.98
C THR A 547 39.55 54.18 14.27
N PRO A 548 39.14 54.47 15.52
CA PRO A 548 38.58 55.77 15.86
C PRO A 548 39.61 56.86 15.52
N GLY A 549 39.25 57.76 14.60
CA GLY A 549 40.06 58.92 14.30
C GLY A 549 40.22 59.79 15.54
N HIS A 550 41.45 60.22 15.82
CA HIS A 550 41.75 61.28 16.78
C HIS A 550 40.94 62.53 16.40
N ASP A 551 40.11 62.97 17.35
CA ASP A 551 39.36 64.21 17.26
C ASP A 551 40.32 65.37 17.57
N ASP A 552 40.93 65.93 16.51
CA ASP A 552 41.64 67.21 16.56
C ASP A 552 40.82 68.24 15.76
N SER A 553 39.86 68.90 16.41
CA SER A 553 39.49 70.27 16.03
C SER A 553 38.95 71.07 17.22
N LYS A 554 39.83 71.88 17.80
CA LYS A 554 39.48 73.08 18.57
C LYS A 554 39.05 74.20 17.62
N GLY A 555 37.92 74.85 17.93
CA GLY A 555 37.49 76.16 17.42
C GLY A 555 36.91 76.12 16.01
N ASP A 556 35.80 76.78 15.69
CA ASP A 556 35.45 78.14 16.07
C ASP A 556 33.92 78.35 16.04
N ALA A 557 33.47 79.35 16.79
CA ALA A 557 32.09 79.75 16.90
C ALA A 557 31.54 80.37 15.60
N GLY A 558 30.27 80.13 15.28
CA GLY A 558 29.62 80.83 14.17
C GLY A 558 28.17 80.45 13.94
N ALA A 559 27.28 81.30 14.45
CA ALA A 559 25.83 81.35 14.28
C ALA A 559 25.29 80.96 12.89
N GLY A 560 24.10 80.34 12.85
CA GLY A 560 23.36 80.16 11.60
C GLY A 560 22.09 79.31 11.71
N ASN A 561 21.03 79.96 12.18
CA ASN A 561 19.59 79.72 12.06
C ASN A 561 19.04 78.73 11.00
N THR A 562 17.79 78.31 11.29
CA THR A 562 16.67 77.91 10.39
C THR A 562 16.55 76.49 9.83
N ASP A 563 15.49 75.83 10.33
CA ASP A 563 14.35 75.24 9.60
C ASP A 563 14.50 73.97 8.74
N ALA A 564 13.84 72.91 9.26
CA ALA A 564 12.60 72.33 8.72
C ALA A 564 12.65 71.11 7.78
N LEU A 565 11.86 70.10 8.20
CA LEU A 565 10.99 69.18 7.43
C LEU A 565 11.71 68.15 6.53
N ARG A 566 11.36 66.86 6.50
CA ARG A 566 10.10 66.18 6.83
C ARG A 566 10.34 64.68 6.95
#